data_AF-A0A925I2C2-F1
#
_entry.id   AF-A0A925I2C2-F1
#
_cell.length_a   1.000
_cell.length_b   1.000
_cell.length_c   1.000
_cell.angle_alpha   90.00
_cell.angle_beta   90.00
_cell.angle_gamma   90.00
#
_symmetry.space_group_name_H-M   'P 1'
#
loop_
_entity.id
_entity.type
_entity.pdbx_description
1 polymer ?
#
loop_
_entity_poly.entity_id
_entity_poly.type
_entity_poly.pdbx_seq_one_letter_code
_entity_poly.pdbx_strand_id
1 'polypeptide(L)' 'MSNKFIDIQHADMVFHTKKGDFQALSDVSLTVEKGEFITLIGHSGCGKST' A
#
# COMPACT_ATOMS: atom_id res chain seq x y z
N MET A 1 22.92 10.56 -1.70
CA MET A 1 22.29 9.27 -1.34
C MET A 1 20.82 9.58 -1.08
N SER A 2 19.88 8.98 -1.82
CA SER A 2 18.45 9.15 -1.52
C SER A 2 18.19 8.49 -0.17
N ASN A 3 17.75 9.28 0.80
CA ASN A 3 17.51 8.82 2.16
C ASN A 3 16.06 8.36 2.25
N LYS A 4 15.81 7.12 1.83
CA LYS A 4 14.48 6.49 1.90
C LYS A 4 14.04 6.42 3.35
N PHE A 5 12.95 7.09 3.71
CA PHE A 5 12.41 7.08 5.07
C PHE A 5 11.37 5.97 5.25
N ILE A 6 10.56 5.74 4.22
CA ILE A 6 9.69 4.58 4.08
C ILE A 6 10.09 3.89 2.77
N ASP A 7 10.26 2.57 2.81
CA ASP A 7 10.55 1.75 1.62
C ASP A 7 9.71 0.46 1.70
N ILE A 8 8.65 0.41 0.90
CA ILE A 8 7.77 -0.74 0.72
C ILE A 8 8.11 -1.34 -0.64
N GLN A 9 8.36 -2.64 -0.69
CA GLN A 9 8.71 -3.35 -1.92
C GLN A 9 7.83 -4.59 -2.03
N HIS A 10 7.19 -4.75 -3.20
CA HIS A 10 6.43 -5.93 -3.58
C HIS A 10 5.42 -6.39 -2.51
N ALA A 11 4.66 -5.46 -1.94
CA ALA A 11 3.71 -5.75 -0.88
C ALA A 11 2.43 -6.37 -1.44
N ASP A 12 2.08 -7.55 -0.92
CA ASP A 12 0.81 -8.23 -1.11
C ASP A 12 0.04 -8.31 0.21
N MET A 13 -1.29 -8.16 0.13
CA MET A 13 -2.14 -8.31 1.30
C MET A 13 -3.49 -8.90 0.91
N VAL A 14 -3.86 -10.00 1.58
CA VAL A 14 -5.13 -10.70 1.39
C VAL A 14 -5.91 -10.71 2.70
N PHE A 15 -7.17 -10.33 2.63
CA PHE A 15 -8.13 -10.54 3.71
C PHE A 15 -9.00 -11.75 3.41
N HIS A 16 -9.01 -12.72 4.32
CA HIS A 16 -9.92 -13.86 4.25
C HIS A 16 -11.28 -13.44 4.82
N THR A 17 -12.27 -13.27 3.94
CA THR A 17 -13.62 -12.86 4.33
C THR A 17 -14.60 -14.02 4.21
N LYS A 18 -15.80 -13.87 4.78
CA LYS A 18 -16.88 -14.87 4.61
C LYS A 18 -17.29 -15.10 3.15
N LYS A 19 -17.00 -14.15 2.26
CA LYS A 19 -17.32 -14.23 0.82
C LYS A 19 -16.15 -14.78 -0.02
N GLY A 20 -15.07 -15.19 0.64
CA GLY A 20 -13.82 -15.60 0.01
C GLY A 20 -12.71 -14.58 0.21
N ASP A 21 -11.61 -14.82 -0.49
CA ASP A 21 -10.39 -14.02 -0.39
C ASP A 21 -10.57 -12.69 -1.11
N PHE A 22 -10.13 -11.62 -0.44
CA PHE A 22 -10.08 -10.29 -1.00
C PHE A 22 -8.62 -9.83 -1.04
N GLN A 23 -8.06 -9.77 -2.26
CA GLN A 23 -6.74 -9.18 -2.50
C GLN A 23 -6.84 -7.66 -2.36
N ALA A 24 -6.35 -7.13 -1.24
CA ALA A 24 -6.39 -5.70 -0.94
C ALA A 24 -5.19 -4.96 -1.53
N LEU A 25 -4.01 -5.56 -1.53
CA LEU A 25 -2.80 -5.05 -2.17
C LEU A 25 -2.21 -6.15 -3.06
N SER A 26 -1.75 -5.80 -4.26
CA SER A 26 -1.10 -6.72 -5.18
C SER A 26 0.18 -6.08 -5.70
N ASP A 27 1.33 -6.65 -5.35
CA ASP A 27 2.67 -6.21 -5.78
C ASP A 27 2.92 -4.69 -5.66
N VAL A 28 2.59 -4.10 -4.50
CA VAL A 28 2.69 -2.65 -4.29
C VAL A 28 4.08 -2.26 -3.82
N SER A 29 4.71 -1.31 -4.52
CA SER A 29 5.98 -0.70 -4.11
C SER A 29 5.82 0.80 -3.93
N LEU A 30 6.30 1.34 -2.80
CA LEU A 30 6.22 2.75 -2.43
C LEU A 30 7.48 3.17 -1.67
N THR A 31 8.14 4.21 -2.13
CA THR A 31 9.22 4.88 -1.39
C THR A 31 8.75 6.28 -1.00
N VAL A 32 9.03 6.69 0.24
CA VAL A 32 8.77 8.04 0.74
C VAL A 32 10.03 8.59 1.37
N GLU A 33 10.40 9.82 1.01
CA GLU A 33 11.57 10.51 1.56
C GLU A 33 11.25 11.19 2.89
N LYS A 34 12.29 11.47 3.69
CA LYS A 34 12.11 12.12 4.99
C LYS A 34 11.58 13.54 4.81
N GLY A 35 10.40 13.82 5.37
CA GLY A 35 9.74 15.13 5.28
C GLY A 35 8.84 15.30 4.06
N GLU A 36 8.73 14.28 3.21
CA GLU A 36 7.78 14.26 2.10
C GLU A 36 6.34 14.16 2.63
N PHE A 37 5.44 14.94 2.03
CA PHE A 37 4.01 14.88 2.30
C PHE A 37 3.30 14.24 1.11
N ILE A 38 2.62 13.12 1.36
CA ILE A 38 1.90 12.38 0.32
C ILE A 38 0.43 12.20 0.70
N THR A 39 -0.41 11.99 -0.32
CA THR A 39 -1.82 11.64 -0.16
C THR A 39 -2.12 10.37 -0.95
N LEU A 40 -2.74 9.39 -0.30
CA LEU A 40 -3.28 8.20 -0.96
C LEU A 40 -4.74 8.45 -1.40
N ILE A 41 -5.00 8.37 -2.71
CA ILE A 41 -6.33 8.60 -3.30
C ILE A 41 -6.82 7.39 -4.08
N GLY A 42 -8.14 7.28 -4.26
CA GLY A 42 -8.76 6.17 -4.99
C GLY A 42 -10.14 5.80 -4.46
N HIS A 43 -10.90 5.04 -5.25
CA HIS A 43 -12.27 4.62 -4.95
C HIS A 43 -12.39 3.81 -3.65
N SER A 44 -13.60 3.70 -3.10
CA SER A 44 -13.85 2.84 -1.93
C SER A 44 -13.46 1.39 -2.25
N GLY A 45 -12.76 0.73 -1.32
CA GLY A 45 -12.31 -0.66 -1.48
C GLY A 45 -11.02 -0.87 -2.27
N CYS A 46 -10.30 0.16 -2.73
CA CYS A 46 -9.08 -0.02 -3.53
C CYS A 46 -7.78 -0.23 -2.72
N GLY A 47 -7.85 -0.57 -1.43
CA GLY A 47 -6.66 -0.89 -0.61
C GLY A 47 -5.97 0.27 0.13
N LYS A 48 -6.46 1.51 0.06
CA LYS A 48 -5.77 2.69 0.69
C LYS A 48 -5.54 2.62 2.20
N SER A 49 -6.41 1.93 2.93
CA SER A 49 -6.34 1.80 4.40
C SER A 49 -5.67 0.50 4.85
N THR A 50 -5.21 -0.30 3.88
CA THR A 50 -4.52 -1.57 4.09
C THR A 50 -3.02 -1.32 4.03
#